data_AF-A0AAV5IKM5-F1
#
_entry.id   AF-A0AAV5IKM5-F1
#
_cell.length_a   1.000
_cell.length_b   1.000
_cell.length_c   1.000
_cell.angle_alpha   90.00
_cell.angle_beta   90.00
_cell.angle_gamma   90.00
#
_symmetry.space_group_name_H-M   'P 1'
#
loop_
_entity.id
_entity.type
_entity.pdbx_description
1 polymer ?
#
loop_
_entity_poly.entity_id
_entity_poly.type
_entity_poly.pdbx_seq_one_letter_code
_entity_poly.pdbx_strand_id
1 'polypeptide(L)' 'MIIYSLPERKEFYPEIVNMLEESDEATCTVLFSRFDQLRLERIVGSASAKQMVKSEKGVFVFC' A
#
# COMPACT_ATOMS: atom_id res chain seq x y z
N MET A 1 -6.98 9.70 -1.12
CA MET A 1 -8.09 8.73 -0.85
C MET A 1 -7.72 7.91 0.38
N ILE A 2 -8.69 7.51 1.24
CA ILE A 2 -8.44 6.66 2.42
C ILE A 2 -8.99 5.26 2.18
N ILE A 3 -8.12 4.25 2.25
CA ILE A 3 -8.46 2.85 2.07
C ILE A 3 -8.39 2.16 3.44
N TYR A 4 -9.56 1.75 3.95
CA TYR A 4 -9.70 1.15 5.28
C TYR A 4 -9.22 -0.31 5.37
N SER A 5 -9.01 -0.97 4.24
CA SER A 5 -8.57 -2.36 4.18
C SER A 5 -7.72 -2.61 2.95
N LEU A 6 -6.64 -3.38 3.09
CA LEU A 6 -5.82 -3.81 1.96
C LEU A 6 -6.67 -4.55 0.92
N PRO A 7 -6.58 -4.20 -0.37
CA PRO A 7 -7.28 -4.92 -1.43
C PRO A 7 -6.98 -6.42 -1.39
N GLU A 8 -8.01 -7.27 -1.47
CA GLU A 8 -7.85 -8.73 -1.37
C GLU A 8 -7.13 -9.34 -2.59
N ARG A 9 -7.14 -8.62 -3.72
CA ARG A 9 -6.54 -9.07 -4.99
C ARG A 9 -5.41 -8.15 -5.41
N LYS A 10 -4.23 -8.73 -5.59
CA LYS A 10 -3.00 -8.05 -6.01
C LYS A 10 -3.16 -7.30 -7.34
N GLU A 11 -3.98 -7.85 -8.24
CA GLU A 11 -4.22 -7.31 -9.59
C GLU A 11 -4.82 -5.90 -9.55
N PHE A 12 -5.61 -5.59 -8.52
CA PHE A 12 -6.31 -4.31 -8.41
C PHE A 12 -5.47 -3.24 -7.73
N TYR A 13 -4.39 -3.59 -7.02
CA TYR A 13 -3.56 -2.61 -6.36
C TYR A 13 -2.86 -1.64 -7.33
N PRO A 14 -2.19 -2.10 -8.40
CA PRO A 14 -1.61 -1.19 -9.39
C PRO A 14 -2.69 -0.45 -10.20
N GLU A 15 -3.86 -1.03 -10.48
CA GLU A 15 -4.93 -0.29 -11.16
C GLU A 15 -5.55 0.81 -10.29
N ILE A 16 -5.77 0.54 -9.00
CA ILE A 16 -6.26 1.56 -8.05
C ILE A 16 -5.22 2.67 -7.89
N VAL A 17 -3.94 2.33 -7.85
CA VAL A 17 -2.83 3.30 -7.77
C VAL A 17 -2.67 4.06 -9.10
N ASN A 18 -2.83 3.43 -10.26
CA ASN A 18 -2.79 4.11 -11.56
C ASN A 18 -4.00 5.03 -11.77
N MET A 19 -5.19 4.64 -11.31
CA MET A 19 -6.36 5.55 -11.30
C MET A 19 -6.14 6.77 -10.41
N LEU A 20 -5.23 6.68 -9.44
CA LEU A 20 -4.82 7.79 -8.60
C LEU A 20 -3.76 8.66 -9.33
N GLU A 21 -2.79 8.08 -10.05
CA GLU A 21 -1.75 8.83 -10.79
C GLU A 21 -2.27 9.86 -11.82
N GLU A 22 -3.51 9.74 -12.32
CA GLU A 22 -4.10 10.79 -13.18
C GLU A 22 -4.33 12.14 -12.47
N SER A 23 -4.12 12.20 -11.15
CA SER A 23 -4.09 13.45 -10.38
C SER A 23 -2.67 13.72 -9.87
N ASP A 24 -2.06 14.84 -10.29
CA ASP A 24 -0.68 15.29 -10.00
C ASP A 24 -0.22 15.22 -8.51
N GLU A 25 -1.12 15.01 -7.55
CA GLU A 25 -0.83 14.88 -6.11
C GLU A 25 -1.61 13.75 -5.43
N ALA A 26 -1.73 12.59 -6.07
CA ALA A 26 -2.55 11.51 -5.54
C ALA A 26 -1.88 10.75 -4.38
N THR A 27 -2.07 11.29 -3.18
CA THR A 27 -1.73 10.61 -1.93
C THR A 27 -2.83 9.63 -1.53
N CYS A 28 -2.43 8.39 -1.26
CA CYS A 28 -3.33 7.32 -0.83
C CYS A 28 -2.94 6.83 0.57
N THR A 29 -3.87 6.94 1.51
CA THR A 29 -3.65 6.51 2.90
C THR A 29 -4.30 5.15 3.10
N VAL A 30 -3.48 4.12 3.33
CA VAL A 30 -3.97 2.76 3.58
C VAL A 30 -3.75 2.42 5.05
N LEU A 31 -4.81 1.99 5.73
CA LEU A 31 -4.73 1.46 7.10
C LEU A 31 -4.38 -0.02 7.05
N PHE A 32 -3.32 -0.41 7.77
CA PHE A 32 -2.91 -1.80 7.91
C PHE A 32 -2.38 -2.05 9.32
N SER A 33 -2.47 -3.31 9.76
CA SER A 33 -1.90 -3.76 11.02
C SER A 33 -0.64 -4.60 10.79
N ARG A 34 0.11 -4.89 11.85
CA ARG A 34 1.25 -5.83 11.78
C ARG A 34 0.83 -7.25 11.39
N PHE A 35 -0.43 -7.62 11.62
CA PHE A 35 -0.98 -8.93 11.25
C PHE A 35 -1.23 -9.05 9.75
N ASP A 36 -1.32 -7.92 9.04
CA ASP A 36 -1.53 -7.89 7.59
C ASP A 36 -0.23 -8.06 6.80
N GLN A 37 0.89 -8.39 7.45
CA GLN A 37 2.19 -8.53 6.79
C GLN A 37 2.12 -9.42 5.55
N LEU A 38 1.55 -10.63 5.65
CA LEU A 38 1.45 -11.56 4.51
C LEU A 38 0.59 -11.01 3.36
N ARG A 39 -0.40 -10.17 3.65
CA ARG A 39 -1.23 -9.49 2.64
C ARG A 39 -0.45 -8.35 1.98
N LEU A 40 0.29 -7.56 2.77
CA LEU A 40 1.20 -6.53 2.29
C LEU A 40 2.30 -7.10 1.39
N GLU A 41 2.93 -8.21 1.78
CA GLU A 41 4.01 -8.84 1.01
C GLU A 41 3.55 -9.23 -0.40
N ARG A 42 2.29 -9.66 -0.56
CA ARG A 42 1.72 -9.98 -1.87
C ARG A 42 1.62 -8.75 -2.77
N ILE A 43 1.33 -7.58 -2.18
CA ILE A 43 1.08 -6.33 -2.89
C ILE A 43 2.39 -5.61 -3.21
N VAL A 44 3.13 -5.20 -2.17
CA VAL A 44 4.32 -4.35 -2.29
C VAL A 44 5.64 -5.14 -2.33
N GLY A 45 5.58 -6.47 -2.18
CA GLY A 45 6.75 -7.34 -2.07
C GLY A 45 7.29 -7.44 -0.63
N SER A 46 8.04 -8.51 -0.35
CA SER A 46 8.49 -8.83 1.02
C SER A 46 9.46 -7.80 1.62
N ALA A 47 10.28 -7.14 0.81
CA ALA A 47 11.22 -6.12 1.30
C ALA A 47 10.49 -4.86 1.78
N SER A 48 9.59 -4.34 0.94
CA SER A 48 8.77 -3.15 1.23
C SER A 48 7.81 -3.40 2.38
N ALA A 49 7.12 -4.53 2.40
CA ALA A 49 6.19 -4.89 3.48
C ALA A 49 6.87 -4.95 4.85
N LYS A 50 8.07 -5.55 4.93
CA LYS A 50 8.85 -5.59 6.18
C LYS A 50 9.24 -4.20 6.65
N GLN A 51 9.59 -3.30 5.73
CA GLN A 51 9.86 -1.90 6.07
C GLN A 51 8.58 -1.18 6.55
N MET A 52 7.45 -1.40 5.88
CA MET A 52 6.18 -0.77 6.25
C MET A 52 5.67 -1.18 7.63
N VAL A 53 5.82 -2.44 8.02
CA VAL A 53 5.40 -2.98 9.32
C VAL A 53 6.34 -2.58 10.48
N LYS A 54 7.61 -2.27 10.16
CA LYS A 54 8.63 -1.88 11.14
C LYS A 54 8.84 -0.37 11.26
N SER A 55 8.55 0.39 10.21
CA SER A 55 8.75 1.83 10.16
C SER A 55 7.78 2.55 11.10
N GLU A 56 8.29 3.51 11.86
CA GLU A 56 7.46 4.46 12.64
C GLU A 56 6.83 5.54 11.74
N LYS A 57 7.39 5.77 10.55
CA LYS A 57 6.83 6.71 9.57
C LYS A 57 5.81 5.98 8.70
N GLY A 58 4.60 6.53 8.61
CA GLY A 58 3.47 5.99 7.84
C GLY A 58 3.39 6.45 6.37
N VAL A 59 4.46 7.01 5.82
CA VAL A 59 4.52 7.49 4.44
C VAL A 59 5.56 6.66 3.69
N PHE A 60 5.14 6.02 2.60
CA PHE A 60 5.97 5.19 1.75
C PHE A 60 5.74 5.56 0.29
N VAL A 61 6.84 5.73 -0.45
CA VAL A 61 6.82 6.02 -1.88
C VAL A 61 7.36 4.78 -2.58
N PHE A 62 6.64 4.29 -3.57
CA PHE A 62 7.05 3.16 -4.41
C PHE A 62 7.31 3.74 -5.80
N CYS A 63 8.50 3.50 -6.35
CA CYS A 63 8.93 3.95 -7.67
C CYS A 63 9.42 2.74 -8.47
#